data_AF-A0A7V2SSJ4-F1
#
_entry.id   AF-A0A7V2SSJ4-F1
#
_cell.length_a   1.000
_cell.length_b   1.000
_cell.length_c   1.000
_cell.angle_alpha   90.00
_cell.angle_beta   90.00
_cell.angle_gamma   90.00
#
_symmetry.space_group_name_H-M   'P 1'
#
loop_
_entity.id
_entity.type
_entity.pdbx_description
1 polymer ?
#
loop_
_entity_poly.entity_id
_entity_poly.type
_entity_poly.pdbx_seq_one_letter_code
_entity_poly.pdbx_strand_id
1 'polypeptide(L)' 'DRLLELGIYCIGFSFPVVPKDKARIRLQISAAHSKQDIDKALAAFAQVKHEFNSYFK' A
#
# COMPACT_ATOMS: atom_id res chain seq x y z
N ASP A 1 6.91 -3.51 3.83
CA ASP A 1 6.62 -4.23 5.09
C ASP A 1 5.63 -3.51 5.99
N ARG A 2 5.72 -2.20 6.19
CA ARG A 2 4.81 -1.47 7.08
C ARG A 2 3.30 -1.69 6.84
N LEU A 3 2.86 -1.73 5.59
CA LEU A 3 1.45 -2.03 5.27
C LEU A 3 1.02 -3.44 5.72
N LEU A 4 1.93 -4.42 5.66
CA LEU A 4 1.66 -5.79 6.10
C LEU A 4 1.47 -5.84 7.62
N GLU A 5 2.25 -5.08 8.38
CA GLU A 5 2.10 -4.94 9.83
C GLU A 5 0.74 -4.32 10.22
N LEU A 6 0.21 -3.44 9.38
CA LEU A 6 -1.14 -2.87 9.53
C LEU A 6 -2.24 -3.83 9.05
N GLY A 7 -1.89 -5.05 8.67
CA GLY A 7 -2.82 -6.09 8.21
C GLY A 7 -3.25 -5.94 6.75
N ILE A 8 -2.53 -5.14 5.95
CA ILE A 8 -2.79 -4.97 4.51
C ILE A 8 -1.70 -5.71 3.73
N TYR A 9 -2.06 -6.88 3.20
CA TYR A 9 -1.18 -7.62 2.31
C TYR A 9 -1.14 -6.94 0.95
N CYS A 10 0.03 -6.39 0.59
CA CYS A 10 0.22 -5.71 -0.68
C CYS A 10 1.61 -5.99 -1.24
N ILE A 11 1.67 -6.27 -2.54
CA ILE A 11 2.92 -6.57 -3.25
C ILE A 11 3.29 -5.36 -4.10
N GLY A 12 4.50 -4.83 -3.86
CA GLY A 12 5.11 -3.82 -4.70
C GLY A 12 5.77 -4.45 -5.92
N PHE A 13 5.61 -3.82 -7.07
CA PHE A 13 6.38 -4.09 -8.27
C PHE A 13 7.56 -3.12 -8.35
N SER A 14 8.75 -3.68 -8.52
CA SER A 14 9.99 -2.96 -8.77
C SER A 14 10.66 -3.49 -10.04
N PHE A 15 11.78 -2.89 -10.43
CA PHE A 15 12.59 -3.39 -11.54
C PHE A 15 12.94 -4.87 -11.33
N PRO A 16 12.81 -5.74 -12.36
CA PRO A 16 12.63 -5.45 -13.79
C PRO A 16 11.17 -5.35 -14.26
N VAL A 17 10.19 -5.62 -13.39
CA VAL A 17 8.76 -5.68 -13.76
C VAL A 17 8.19 -4.29 -14.10
N VAL A 18 8.77 -3.24 -13.51
CA VAL A 18 8.51 -1.84 -13.86
C VAL A 18 9.85 -1.12 -14.12
N PRO A 19 9.86 -0.05 -14.95
CA PRO A 19 11.09 0.72 -15.17
C PRO A 19 11.72 1.22 -13.86
N LYS A 20 13.03 1.43 -13.89
CA LYS A 20 13.77 2.04 -12.77
C LYS A 20 13.09 3.35 -12.33
N ASP A 21 13.08 3.58 -11.02
CA ASP A 21 12.47 4.75 -10.35
C ASP A 21 10.95 4.89 -10.53
N LYS A 22 10.28 3.89 -11.11
CA LYS A 22 8.83 3.83 -11.27
C LYS A 22 8.22 2.65 -10.53
N ALA A 23 8.66 2.41 -9.30
CA ALA A 23 8.02 1.42 -8.42
C ALA A 23 6.50 1.69 -8.34
N ARG A 24 5.71 0.62 -8.33
CA ARG A 24 4.24 0.69 -8.26
C ARG A 24 3.73 -0.31 -7.23
N ILE A 25 2.66 0.06 -6.56
CA ILE A 25 1.92 -0.81 -5.67
C ILE A 25 0.62 -1.17 -6.38
N ARG A 26 0.26 -2.46 -6.43
CA ARG A 26 -1.00 -2.91 -7.05
C ARG A 26 -1.96 -3.40 -5.97
N LEU A 27 -3.18 -2.90 -6.03
CA LEU A 27 -4.29 -3.36 -5.19
C LEU A 27 -5.24 -4.17 -6.06
N GLN A 28 -5.63 -5.35 -5.56
CA GLN A 28 -6.63 -6.19 -6.20
C GLN A 28 -7.86 -6.20 -5.32
N ILE A 29 -8.92 -5.53 -5.77
CA ILE A 29 -10.20 -5.47 -5.07
C ILE A 29 -11.08 -6.57 -5.65
N SER A 30 -11.73 -7.32 -4.78
CA SER A 30 -12.71 -8.37 -5.13
C SER A 30 -14.04 -8.10 -4.45
N ALA A 31 -15.13 -8.66 -4.98
CA ALA A 31 -16.48 -8.52 -4.41
C ALA A 31 -16.63 -9.10 -2.99
N ALA A 32 -15.65 -9.88 -2.51
CA ALA A 32 -15.63 -10.39 -1.14
C ALA A 32 -15.24 -9.33 -0.10
N HIS A 33 -14.70 -8.18 -0.52
CA HIS A 33 -14.34 -7.11 0.41
C HIS A 33 -15.57 -6.32 0.84
N SER A 34 -15.72 -6.14 2.14
CA SER A 34 -16.71 -5.24 2.71
C SER A 34 -16.25 -3.79 2.61
N LYS A 35 -17.17 -2.84 2.81
CA LYS A 35 -16.82 -1.42 2.89
C LYS A 35 -15.80 -1.14 4.02
N GLN A 36 -15.93 -1.84 5.14
CA GLN A 36 -15.02 -1.70 6.27
C GLN A 36 -13.60 -2.16 5.94
N ASP A 37 -13.44 -3.19 5.10
CA ASP A 37 -12.12 -3.65 4.63
C ASP A 37 -11.44 -2.57 3.79
N ILE A 38 -12.20 -1.90 2.92
CA ILE A 38 -11.71 -0.80 2.11
C ILE A 38 -11.33 0.40 2.98
N ASP A 39 -12.19 0.78 3.93
CA ASP A 39 -11.92 1.89 4.85
C ASP A 39 -10.67 1.63 5.70
N LYS A 40 -10.48 0.40 6.18
CA LYS A 40 -9.27 -0.03 6.90
C LYS A 40 -8.03 0.08 6.02
N ALA A 41 -8.11 -0.39 4.77
CA ALA A 41 -6.99 -0.29 3.84
C ALA A 41 -6.61 1.17 3.58
N LEU A 42 -7.58 2.05 3.33
CA LEU A 42 -7.35 3.48 3.13
C LEU A 42 -6.70 4.14 4.34
N ALA A 43 -7.17 3.85 5.55
CA ALA A 43 -6.59 4.37 6.78
C ALA A 43 -5.12 3.94 6.94
N ALA A 44 -4.81 2.67 6.67
CA ALA A 44 -3.44 2.16 6.72
C ALA A 44 -2.54 2.85 5.68
N PHE A 45 -3.02 3.05 4.44
CA PHE A 45 -2.27 3.78 3.41
C PHE A 45 -2.00 5.24 3.80
N ALA A 46 -2.99 5.92 4.37
CA ALA A 46 -2.83 7.30 4.84
C ALA A 46 -1.80 7.38 5.98
N GLN A 47 -1.88 6.47 6.94
CA GLN A 47 -0.92 6.40 8.05
C GLN A 47 0.51 6.18 7.55
N VAL A 48 0.72 5.18 6.69
CA VAL A 48 2.05 4.91 6.11
C VAL A 48 2.55 6.11 5.32
N LYS A 49 1.69 6.77 4.53
CA LYS A 49 2.08 7.99 3.82
C LYS A 49 2.59 9.07 4.79
N HIS A 50 1.88 9.30 5.91
CA HIS A 50 2.32 10.27 6.92
C HIS A 50 3.66 9.88 7.56
N GLU A 51 3.81 8.62 7.98
CA GLU A 51 5.05 8.09 8.56
C GLU A 51 6.22 8.29 7.58
N PHE A 52 6.09 7.87 6.33
CA PHE A 52 7.16 7.99 5.34
C PHE A 52 7.43 9.42 4.88
N ASN A 53 6.41 10.29 4.82
CA ASN A 53 6.62 11.69 4.45
C ASN A 53 7.42 12.46 5.53
N SER A 54 7.39 12.01 6.79
CA SER A 54 8.29 12.54 7.82
C SER A 54 9.74 12.08 7.71
N TYR A 55 10.04 10.99 6.98
CA TYR A 55 11.42 10.53 6.74
C TYR A 55 12.14 11.29 5.61
N PHE A 56 11.41 12.05 4.79
CA PHE A 56 11.96 12.85 3.69
C PHE A 56 12.01 14.35 4.02
N LYS A 57 11.86 14.73 5.29
CA LYS A 57 12.11 16.09 5.79
C LYS A 57 13.54 16.24 6.30
#